data_AF-A0A7S2DYI1-F1
#
_entry.id   AF-A0A7S2DYI1-F1
#
_cell.length_a   1.000
_cell.length_b   1.000
_cell.length_c   1.000
_cell.angle_alpha   90.00
_cell.angle_beta   90.00
_cell.angle_gamma   90.00
#
_symmetry.space_group_name_H-M   'P 1'
#
loop_
_entity.id
_entity.type
_entity.pdbx_description
1 polymer ?
#
loop_
_entity_poly.entity_id
_entity_poly.type
_entity_poly.pdbx_seq_one_letter_code
_entity_poly.pdbx_strand_id
1 'polypeptide(L)'
;LLPKSFPDTFKFKMKGGKEIKMPYPNCVLNYRVHQKYTNHQYQNRGENGEWQVSSENSIFFEIDGPYRAMIIPASTEEDKMLKKRYAVFEFDGSLAELKGFEVKRRGELRLIQVFQTEVFPEFLKGGSKEEVYQIIGQMANRWLDVIESKGKTMTDDEVIYFFSESKSMSKSVEESGGNKSVQITTAKRLADFLGVDSFLKDSGISCHMLIANKPHNASCTERAIPVKIFSAEYEVKKTWLRQWLQDSSLNDFDMRSIIDWDYYKDRLCAVFQKLISIPAAYQSITNPCPRVKVPEWLRKRVAEQNDRFQQQSLGLWLRKADPAAGPGANGAAQEPGKRKLVDLEDLA
;
A
#
# COMPACT_ATOMS: atom_id res chain seq x y z
N LEU A 1 -19.09 -3.99 2.98
CA LEU A 1 -19.62 -5.23 2.34
C LEU A 1 -21.12 -5.37 2.66
N LEU A 2 -21.91 -5.98 1.78
CA LEU A 2 -23.30 -6.33 2.07
C LEU A 2 -23.43 -7.83 2.32
N PRO A 3 -24.30 -8.28 3.25
CA PRO A 3 -24.56 -9.71 3.45
C PRO A 3 -25.00 -10.38 2.14
N LYS A 4 -24.60 -11.64 1.91
CA LYS A 4 -25.01 -12.40 0.72
C LYS A 4 -26.53 -12.56 0.60
N SER A 5 -27.25 -12.56 1.72
CA SER A 5 -28.71 -12.61 1.77
C SER A 5 -29.37 -11.25 1.54
N PHE A 6 -28.61 -10.17 1.40
CA PHE A 6 -29.15 -8.84 1.13
C PHE A 6 -29.77 -8.80 -0.27
N PRO A 7 -30.91 -8.12 -0.48
CA PRO A 7 -31.53 -8.03 -1.80
C PRO A 7 -30.57 -7.40 -2.82
N ASP A 8 -30.23 -8.17 -3.85
CA ASP A 8 -29.35 -7.76 -4.94
C ASP A 8 -30.17 -7.19 -6.12
N THR A 9 -30.33 -7.94 -7.21
CA THR A 9 -30.92 -7.41 -8.45
C THR A 9 -32.23 -8.12 -8.78
N PHE A 10 -33.31 -7.33 -8.89
CA PHE A 10 -34.61 -7.81 -9.35
C PHE A 10 -34.76 -7.62 -10.86
N LYS A 11 -35.58 -8.48 -11.48
CA LYS A 11 -35.85 -8.45 -12.93
C LYS A 11 -37.35 -8.29 -13.16
N PHE A 12 -37.74 -7.19 -13.79
CA PHE A 12 -39.13 -6.92 -14.15
C PHE A 12 -39.38 -7.26 -15.61
N LYS A 13 -40.39 -8.10 -15.87
CA LYS A 13 -40.86 -8.40 -17.23
C LYS A 13 -41.95 -7.40 -17.61
N MET A 14 -41.69 -6.61 -18.66
CA MET A 14 -42.67 -5.66 -19.20
C MET A 14 -43.66 -6.38 -20.12
N LYS A 15 -44.84 -5.78 -20.34
CA LYS A 15 -45.88 -6.33 -21.25
C LYS A 15 -45.38 -6.63 -22.66
N GLY A 16 -44.38 -5.88 -23.14
CA GLY A 16 -43.72 -6.08 -24.44
C GLY A 16 -42.55 -7.07 -24.44
N GLY A 17 -42.38 -7.88 -23.39
CA GLY A 17 -41.32 -8.90 -23.30
C GLY A 17 -39.94 -8.39 -22.90
N LYS A 18 -39.71 -7.07 -22.91
CA LYS A 18 -38.45 -6.46 -22.45
C LYS A 18 -38.27 -6.67 -20.94
N GLU A 19 -37.07 -7.12 -20.54
CA GLU A 19 -36.67 -7.27 -19.14
C GLU A 19 -35.92 -6.02 -18.68
N ILE A 20 -36.32 -5.45 -17.53
CA ILE A 20 -35.64 -4.33 -16.88
C ILE A 20 -35.01 -4.84 -15.58
N LYS A 21 -33.70 -4.59 -15.43
CA LYS A 21 -32.97 -4.91 -14.20
C LYS A 21 -33.09 -3.76 -13.21
N MET A 22 -33.30 -4.08 -11.95
CA MET A 22 -33.36 -3.14 -10.83
C MET A 22 -32.39 -3.60 -9.74
N PRO A 23 -31.14 -3.10 -9.75
CA PRO A 23 -30.22 -3.33 -8.65
C PRO A 23 -30.75 -2.61 -7.41
N TYR A 24 -31.23 -3.36 -6.43
CA TYR A 24 -31.96 -2.81 -5.29
C TYR A 24 -31.13 -1.81 -4.46
N PRO A 25 -29.85 -2.09 -4.10
CA PRO A 25 -29.05 -1.12 -3.35
C PRO A 25 -28.86 0.20 -4.13
N ASN A 26 -28.71 0.10 -5.46
CA ASN A 26 -28.55 1.26 -6.34
C ASN A 26 -29.80 2.13 -6.33
N CYS A 27 -30.98 1.51 -6.51
CA CYS A 27 -32.25 2.22 -6.53
C CYS A 27 -32.56 2.88 -5.20
N VAL A 28 -32.23 2.24 -4.07
CA VAL A 28 -32.41 2.85 -2.73
C VAL A 28 -31.55 4.11 -2.57
N LEU A 29 -30.28 4.08 -3.01
CA LEU A 29 -29.40 5.25 -2.98
C LEU A 29 -29.92 6.36 -3.89
N ASN A 30 -30.25 6.04 -5.14
CA ASN A 30 -30.75 7.01 -6.11
C ASN A 30 -32.06 7.64 -5.65
N TYR A 31 -32.99 6.86 -5.08
CA TYR A 31 -34.21 7.39 -4.49
C TYR A 31 -33.93 8.41 -3.37
N ARG A 32 -33.01 8.09 -2.45
CA ARG A 32 -32.62 9.02 -1.38
C ARG A 32 -31.92 10.28 -1.90
N VAL A 33 -31.11 10.15 -2.94
CA VAL A 33 -30.46 11.29 -3.59
C VAL A 33 -31.49 12.22 -4.20
N HIS A 34 -32.43 11.67 -4.96
CA HIS A 34 -33.52 12.44 -5.55
C HIS A 34 -34.38 13.12 -4.48
N GLN A 35 -34.66 12.48 -3.35
CA GLN A 35 -35.44 13.11 -2.29
C GLN A 35 -34.72 14.29 -1.61
N LYS A 36 -33.41 14.18 -1.40
CA LYS A 36 -32.66 15.15 -0.58
C LYS A 36 -31.95 16.24 -1.38
N TYR A 37 -31.57 15.94 -2.62
CA TYR A 37 -30.65 16.78 -3.39
C TYR A 37 -31.21 17.21 -4.74
N THR A 38 -32.53 17.08 -4.98
CA THR A 38 -33.15 17.61 -6.20
C THR A 38 -33.23 19.13 -6.14
N ASN A 39 -32.78 19.78 -7.21
CA ASN A 39 -32.94 21.20 -7.38
C ASN A 39 -34.36 21.48 -7.90
N HIS A 40 -35.26 21.89 -7.01
CA HIS A 40 -36.64 22.24 -7.35
C HIS A 40 -36.80 23.65 -7.96
N GLN A 41 -35.70 24.38 -8.13
CA GLN A 41 -35.68 25.77 -8.61
C GLN A 41 -34.90 25.91 -9.92
N TYR A 42 -34.71 24.81 -10.66
CA TYR A 42 -33.97 24.84 -11.91
C TYR A 42 -34.74 25.66 -12.96
N GLN A 43 -34.11 26.66 -13.57
CA GLN A 43 -34.77 27.55 -14.53
C GLN A 43 -34.25 27.32 -15.93
N ASN A 44 -35.16 27.08 -16.86
CA ASN A 44 -34.87 26.98 -18.29
C ASN A 44 -35.59 28.10 -19.05
N ARG A 45 -34.91 28.70 -20.03
CA ARG A 45 -35.51 29.73 -20.90
C ARG A 45 -36.11 29.05 -22.11
N GLY A 46 -37.43 29.16 -22.27
CA GLY A 46 -38.13 28.67 -23.44
C GLY A 46 -37.83 29.50 -24.69
N GLU A 47 -38.20 28.98 -25.86
CA GLU A 47 -38.01 29.66 -27.16
C GLU A 47 -38.73 31.01 -27.23
N ASN A 48 -39.83 31.16 -26.48
CA ASN A 48 -40.60 32.41 -26.37
C ASN A 48 -39.94 33.46 -25.46
N GLY A 49 -38.77 33.16 -24.88
CA GLY A 49 -38.03 34.04 -23.98
C GLY A 49 -38.47 34.00 -22.50
N GLU A 50 -39.55 33.27 -22.19
CA GLU A 50 -40.09 33.06 -20.84
C GLU A 50 -39.26 32.04 -20.04
N TRP A 51 -39.13 32.26 -18.72
CA TRP A 51 -38.45 31.35 -17.82
C TRP A 51 -39.43 30.35 -17.20
N GLN A 52 -39.11 29.07 -17.29
CA GLN A 52 -39.88 27.98 -16.69
C GLN A 52 -39.06 27.33 -15.59
N VAL A 53 -39.67 27.14 -14.42
CA VAL A 53 -39.07 26.44 -13.29
C VAL A 53 -39.41 24.95 -13.38
N SER A 54 -38.40 24.10 -13.28
CA SER A 54 -38.53 22.64 -13.21
C SER A 54 -37.74 22.07 -12.04
N SER A 55 -38.07 20.84 -11.66
CA SER A 55 -37.26 20.06 -10.72
C SER A 55 -36.25 19.23 -11.49
N GLU A 56 -34.96 19.47 -11.27
CA GLU A 56 -33.88 18.80 -11.99
C GLU A 56 -32.96 18.06 -11.02
N ASN A 57 -32.63 16.82 -11.34
CA ASN A 57 -31.61 16.03 -10.66
C ASN A 57 -31.08 14.93 -11.58
N SER A 58 -29.81 15.05 -11.94
CA SER A 58 -29.09 14.11 -12.79
C SER A 58 -28.01 13.33 -12.03
N ILE A 59 -28.06 13.32 -10.70
CA ILE A 59 -27.11 12.61 -9.85
C ILE A 59 -27.58 11.17 -9.66
N PHE A 60 -26.88 10.25 -10.32
CA PHE A 60 -27.12 8.82 -10.20
C PHE A 60 -25.87 8.12 -9.70
N PHE A 61 -26.03 7.30 -8.67
CA PHE A 61 -25.11 6.22 -8.36
C PHE A 61 -25.24 5.14 -9.42
N GLU A 62 -24.12 4.47 -9.67
CA GLU A 62 -24.04 3.21 -10.39
C GLU A 62 -23.43 2.17 -9.44
N ILE A 63 -23.73 0.90 -9.67
CA ILE A 63 -23.10 -0.20 -8.93
C ILE A 63 -22.20 -0.97 -9.90
N ASP A 64 -20.98 -1.22 -9.45
CA ASP A 64 -20.02 -2.10 -10.08
C ASP A 64 -19.78 -3.31 -9.16
N GLY A 65 -19.64 -4.50 -9.76
CA GLY A 65 -19.66 -5.79 -9.09
C GLY A 65 -20.96 -6.60 -9.30
N PRO A 66 -21.18 -7.68 -8.53
CA PRO A 66 -20.40 -8.13 -7.38
C PRO A 66 -19.00 -8.63 -7.74
N TYR A 67 -18.08 -8.53 -6.78
CA TYR A 67 -16.69 -9.01 -6.91
C TYR A 67 -16.41 -10.23 -6.04
N ARG A 68 -15.37 -10.98 -6.39
CA ARG A 68 -14.94 -12.18 -5.65
C ARG A 68 -14.16 -11.82 -4.39
N ALA A 69 -13.21 -10.90 -4.51
CA ALA A 69 -12.33 -10.53 -3.42
C ALA A 69 -11.88 -9.07 -3.53
N MET A 70 -11.66 -8.45 -2.38
CA MET A 70 -11.06 -7.14 -2.24
C MET A 70 -9.96 -7.21 -1.18
N ILE A 71 -8.76 -6.78 -1.54
CA ILE A 71 -7.59 -6.80 -0.67
C ILE A 71 -7.25 -5.34 -0.33
N ILE A 72 -7.25 -5.01 0.96
CA ILE A 72 -6.97 -3.67 1.48
C ILE A 72 -5.74 -3.75 2.40
N PRO A 73 -4.66 -2.99 2.14
CA PRO A 73 -3.50 -2.96 3.00
C PRO A 73 -3.73 -2.07 4.23
N ALA A 74 -3.01 -2.35 5.31
CA ALA A 74 -3.02 -1.57 6.54
C ALA A 74 -1.76 -0.70 6.68
N SER A 75 -1.85 0.37 7.46
CA SER A 75 -0.70 1.23 7.78
C SER A 75 0.23 0.57 8.80
N THR A 76 1.52 0.86 8.72
CA THR A 76 2.50 0.50 9.77
C THR A 76 2.39 1.42 10.99
N GLU A 77 1.79 2.59 10.84
CA GLU A 77 1.55 3.55 11.91
C GLU A 77 0.20 3.31 12.57
N GLU A 78 0.18 3.37 13.91
CA GLU A 78 -1.03 3.19 14.72
C GLU A 78 -2.11 4.22 14.35
N ASP A 79 -3.35 3.75 14.23
CA ASP A 79 -4.55 4.55 13.94
C ASP A 79 -4.48 5.42 12.68
N LYS A 80 -3.56 5.12 11.75
CA LYS A 80 -3.55 5.68 10.40
C LYS A 80 -4.05 4.67 9.40
N MET A 81 -4.79 5.16 8.40
CA MET A 81 -5.29 4.34 7.30
C MET A 81 -4.53 4.65 6.01
N LEU A 82 -4.27 3.61 5.22
CA LEU A 82 -3.75 3.75 3.87
C LEU A 82 -4.89 3.98 2.88
N LYS A 83 -5.20 5.26 2.63
CA LYS A 83 -6.21 5.64 1.64
C LYS A 83 -5.74 5.32 0.22
N LYS A 84 -6.71 5.07 -0.68
CA LYS A 84 -6.50 4.87 -2.13
C LYS A 84 -5.60 3.69 -2.50
N ARG A 85 -5.56 2.64 -1.67
CA ARG A 85 -4.81 1.41 -1.96
C ARG A 85 -5.74 0.20 -1.80
N TYR A 86 -6.00 -0.50 -2.89
CA TYR A 86 -6.82 -1.71 -2.88
C TYR A 86 -6.65 -2.50 -4.19
N ALA A 87 -6.89 -3.81 -4.11
CA ALA A 87 -6.92 -4.71 -5.25
C ALA A 87 -8.28 -5.43 -5.27
N VAL A 88 -8.94 -5.49 -6.41
CA VAL A 88 -10.27 -6.09 -6.60
C VAL A 88 -10.18 -7.16 -7.67
N PHE A 89 -10.81 -8.31 -7.41
CA PHE A 89 -10.82 -9.46 -8.30
C PHE A 89 -12.24 -9.88 -8.69
N GLU A 90 -12.38 -10.26 -9.95
CA GLU A 90 -13.59 -10.86 -10.51
C GLU A 90 -13.76 -12.33 -10.09
N PHE A 91 -14.95 -12.87 -10.31
CA PHE A 91 -15.26 -14.29 -10.02
C PHE A 91 -14.44 -15.27 -10.87
N ASP A 92 -14.06 -14.90 -12.09
CA ASP A 92 -13.16 -15.70 -12.93
C ASP A 92 -11.70 -15.68 -12.45
N GLY A 93 -11.37 -14.86 -11.45
CA GLY A 93 -10.04 -14.69 -10.88
C GLY A 93 -9.19 -13.62 -11.58
N SER A 94 -9.74 -12.92 -12.57
CA SER A 94 -9.07 -11.79 -13.21
C SER A 94 -9.04 -10.56 -12.29
N LEU A 95 -8.01 -9.73 -12.46
CA LEU A 95 -7.81 -8.51 -11.70
C LEU A 95 -8.69 -7.39 -12.29
N ALA A 96 -9.78 -7.04 -11.60
CA ALA A 96 -10.71 -5.98 -12.01
C ALA A 96 -10.06 -4.59 -11.86
N GLU A 97 -9.51 -4.33 -10.66
CA GLU A 97 -8.97 -3.02 -10.34
C GLU A 97 -7.75 -3.14 -9.40
N LEU A 98 -6.72 -2.35 -9.67
CA LEU A 98 -5.55 -2.22 -8.81
C LEU A 98 -5.21 -0.75 -8.64
N LYS A 99 -5.40 -0.22 -7.43
CA LYS A 99 -5.13 1.18 -7.11
C LYS A 99 -4.07 1.31 -6.03
N GLY A 100 -3.21 2.31 -6.21
CA GLY A 100 -2.31 2.77 -5.14
C GLY A 100 -1.09 1.92 -4.84
N PHE A 101 -0.95 0.73 -5.44
CA PHE A 101 0.22 -0.14 -5.30
C PHE A 101 1.36 0.20 -6.27
N GLU A 102 2.53 -0.35 -5.98
CA GLU A 102 3.80 -0.08 -6.65
C GLU A 102 3.94 -0.84 -7.99
N VAL A 103 3.15 -1.90 -8.22
CA VAL A 103 3.18 -2.80 -9.40
C VAL A 103 3.42 -2.12 -10.76
N LYS A 104 2.69 -1.04 -11.08
CA LYS A 104 2.79 -0.33 -12.38
C LYS A 104 3.38 1.08 -12.26
N ARG A 105 3.95 1.44 -11.11
CA ARG A 105 4.56 2.77 -10.91
C ARG A 105 5.95 2.83 -11.51
N ARG A 106 6.30 3.96 -12.12
CA ARG A 106 7.66 4.17 -12.65
C ARG A 106 8.62 4.51 -11.51
N GLY A 107 9.79 3.88 -11.51
CA GLY A 107 10.89 4.17 -10.58
C GLY A 107 10.76 3.62 -9.16
N GLU A 108 9.75 2.78 -8.90
CA GLU A 108 9.68 1.97 -7.70
C GLU A 108 10.64 0.79 -7.79
N LEU A 109 11.03 0.25 -6.63
CA LEU A 109 11.91 -0.90 -6.52
C LEU A 109 11.28 -2.13 -7.20
N ARG A 110 11.98 -2.69 -8.18
CA ARG A 110 11.46 -3.78 -9.01
C ARG A 110 11.10 -5.03 -8.19
N LEU A 111 11.91 -5.36 -7.19
CA LEU A 111 11.62 -6.40 -6.20
C LEU A 111 10.20 -6.32 -5.64
N ILE A 112 9.78 -5.13 -5.21
CA ILE A 112 8.44 -4.92 -4.63
C ILE A 112 7.36 -5.07 -5.71
N GLN A 113 7.62 -4.59 -6.92
CA GLN A 113 6.66 -4.70 -8.02
C GLN A 113 6.41 -6.16 -8.40
N VAL A 114 7.46 -6.96 -8.50
CA VAL A 114 7.35 -8.38 -8.85
C VAL A 114 6.67 -9.14 -7.72
N PHE A 115 7.08 -8.93 -6.46
CA PHE A 115 6.42 -9.52 -5.31
C PHE A 115 4.90 -9.20 -5.29
N GLN A 116 4.52 -7.93 -5.50
CA GLN A 116 3.11 -7.55 -5.52
C GLN A 116 2.35 -8.17 -6.69
N THR A 117 2.98 -8.28 -7.86
CA THR A 117 2.37 -8.94 -9.02
C THR A 117 2.08 -10.40 -8.73
N GLU A 118 2.98 -11.09 -8.03
CA GLU A 118 2.82 -12.50 -7.66
C GLU A 118 1.84 -12.70 -6.51
N VAL A 119 1.86 -11.84 -5.48
CA VAL A 119 1.10 -12.09 -4.25
C VAL A 119 -0.40 -11.88 -4.42
N PHE A 120 -0.83 -10.93 -5.27
CA PHE A 120 -2.24 -10.58 -5.36
C PHE A 120 -3.13 -11.74 -5.82
N PRO A 121 -2.77 -12.49 -6.89
CA PRO A 121 -3.51 -13.70 -7.27
C PRO A 121 -3.50 -14.80 -6.20
N GLU A 122 -2.46 -14.89 -5.37
CA GLU A 122 -2.38 -15.89 -4.29
C GLU A 122 -3.44 -15.67 -3.20
N PHE A 123 -3.95 -14.43 -3.02
CA PHE A 123 -5.07 -14.17 -2.11
C PHE A 123 -6.38 -14.88 -2.51
N LEU A 124 -6.47 -15.38 -3.75
CA LEU A 124 -7.63 -16.14 -4.22
C LEU A 124 -7.53 -17.64 -3.95
N LYS A 125 -6.38 -18.12 -3.44
CA LYS A 125 -6.11 -19.54 -3.18
C LYS A 125 -6.37 -19.88 -1.72
N GLY A 126 -6.94 -21.06 -1.49
CA GLY A 126 -7.32 -21.56 -0.15
C GLY A 126 -8.83 -21.57 0.07
N GLY A 127 -9.28 -22.42 0.98
CA GLY A 127 -10.69 -22.57 1.37
C GLY A 127 -11.09 -21.77 2.61
N SER A 128 -10.11 -21.29 3.40
CA SER A 128 -10.35 -20.44 4.58
C SER A 128 -9.38 -19.24 4.61
N LYS A 129 -9.69 -18.21 5.41
CA LYS A 129 -8.81 -17.05 5.56
C LYS A 129 -7.44 -17.49 6.09
N GLU A 130 -7.42 -18.40 7.05
CA GLU A 130 -6.18 -18.94 7.64
C GLU A 130 -5.32 -19.63 6.58
N GLU A 131 -5.91 -20.46 5.72
CA GLU A 131 -5.19 -21.13 4.63
C GLU A 131 -4.63 -20.12 3.61
N VAL A 132 -5.42 -19.11 3.23
CA VAL A 132 -4.98 -18.02 2.34
C VAL A 132 -3.74 -17.33 2.91
N TYR A 133 -3.78 -16.90 4.17
CA TYR A 133 -2.65 -16.24 4.81
C TYR A 133 -1.44 -17.17 5.01
N GLN A 134 -1.65 -18.48 5.21
CA GLN A 134 -0.55 -19.45 5.26
C GLN A 134 0.18 -19.56 3.92
N ILE A 135 -0.55 -19.66 2.80
CA ILE A 135 0.02 -19.69 1.44
C ILE A 135 0.85 -18.42 1.19
N ILE A 136 0.29 -17.27 1.53
CA ILE A 136 0.96 -15.97 1.36
C ILE A 136 2.18 -15.84 2.30
N GLY A 137 2.09 -16.34 3.53
CA GLY A 137 3.20 -16.37 4.48
C GLY A 137 4.38 -17.20 3.98
N GLN A 138 4.10 -18.36 3.36
CA GLN A 138 5.13 -19.17 2.71
C GLN A 138 5.78 -18.42 1.55
N MET A 139 4.98 -17.71 0.73
CA MET A 139 5.51 -16.88 -0.36
C MET A 139 6.43 -15.76 0.16
N ALA A 140 6.02 -15.07 1.23
CA ALA A 140 6.82 -14.04 1.87
C ALA A 140 8.16 -14.60 2.39
N ASN A 141 8.15 -15.78 3.00
CA ASN A 141 9.38 -16.46 3.46
C ASN A 141 10.34 -16.75 2.30
N ARG A 142 9.84 -17.25 1.16
CA ARG A 142 10.67 -17.51 -0.03
C ARG A 142 11.34 -16.23 -0.53
N TRP A 143 10.62 -15.12 -0.56
CA TRP A 143 11.18 -13.82 -0.95
C TRP A 143 12.22 -13.30 0.05
N LEU A 144 12.09 -13.58 1.36
CA LEU A 144 13.14 -13.29 2.34
C LEU A 144 14.39 -14.15 2.12
N ASP A 145 14.23 -15.42 1.73
CA ASP A 145 15.37 -16.32 1.47
C ASP A 145 16.22 -15.83 0.30
N VAL A 146 15.61 -15.22 -0.72
CA VAL A 146 16.33 -14.58 -1.84
C VAL A 146 17.25 -13.44 -1.35
N ILE A 147 16.77 -12.62 -0.42
CA ILE A 147 17.57 -11.52 0.16
C ILE A 147 18.65 -12.06 1.09
N GLU A 148 18.31 -13.02 1.96
CA GLU A 148 19.24 -13.55 2.97
C GLU A 148 20.35 -14.40 2.33
N SER A 149 20.05 -15.06 1.21
CA SER A 149 21.06 -15.71 0.38
C SER A 149 21.90 -14.73 -0.44
N LYS A 150 21.64 -13.41 -0.34
CA LYS A 150 22.36 -12.33 -1.06
C LYS A 150 22.42 -12.55 -2.58
N GLY A 151 21.35 -13.11 -3.16
CA GLY A 151 21.28 -13.41 -4.58
C GLY A 151 22.37 -14.36 -5.09
N LYS A 152 22.86 -15.30 -4.25
CA LYS A 152 23.89 -16.28 -4.63
C LYS A 152 23.53 -17.14 -5.84
N THR A 153 22.25 -17.45 -6.01
CA THR A 153 21.73 -18.27 -7.11
C THR A 153 21.29 -17.43 -8.32
N MET A 154 21.45 -16.11 -8.26
CA MET A 154 21.04 -15.18 -9.31
C MET A 154 22.25 -14.69 -10.07
N THR A 155 22.09 -14.47 -11.36
CA THR A 155 23.06 -13.78 -12.21
C THR A 155 23.17 -12.29 -11.84
N ASP A 156 24.25 -11.64 -12.27
CA ASP A 156 24.45 -10.20 -11.98
C ASP A 156 23.35 -9.33 -12.59
N ASP A 157 22.90 -9.66 -13.80
CA ASP A 157 21.80 -8.96 -14.47
C ASP A 157 20.48 -9.11 -13.71
N GLU A 158 20.20 -10.29 -13.15
CA GLU A 158 19.03 -10.50 -12.31
C GLU A 158 19.13 -9.69 -11.01
N VAL A 159 20.30 -9.66 -10.36
CA VAL A 159 20.51 -8.84 -9.15
C VAL A 159 20.27 -7.35 -9.48
N ILE A 160 20.81 -6.85 -10.59
CA ILE A 160 20.55 -5.48 -11.04
C ILE A 160 19.06 -5.28 -11.31
N TYR A 161 18.40 -6.21 -12.01
CA TYR A 161 16.99 -6.12 -12.33
C TYR A 161 16.11 -5.99 -11.09
N PHE A 162 16.34 -6.78 -10.05
CA PHE A 162 15.50 -6.79 -8.84
C PHE A 162 15.84 -5.67 -7.86
N PHE A 163 17.13 -5.39 -7.65
CA PHE A 163 17.58 -4.51 -6.56
C PHE A 163 17.89 -3.07 -7.00
N SER A 164 18.05 -2.82 -8.29
CA SER A 164 18.24 -1.44 -8.77
C SER A 164 16.93 -0.65 -8.74
N GLU A 165 17.06 0.66 -8.53
CA GLU A 165 16.00 1.64 -8.71
C GLU A 165 16.34 2.56 -9.87
N SER A 166 15.33 2.90 -10.68
CA SER A 166 15.47 3.82 -11.80
C SER A 166 14.66 5.08 -11.53
N LYS A 167 15.30 6.16 -11.10
CA LYS A 167 14.59 7.40 -10.78
C LYS A 167 14.92 8.49 -11.77
N SER A 168 13.87 9.04 -12.39
CA SER A 168 13.97 10.19 -13.30
C SER A 168 13.94 11.50 -12.52
N MET A 169 14.74 12.47 -12.96
CA MET A 169 14.72 13.83 -12.43
C MET A 169 13.96 14.76 -13.37
N SER A 170 13.02 15.55 -12.85
CA SER A 170 12.29 16.55 -13.64
C SER A 170 13.08 17.84 -13.86
N LYS A 171 13.93 18.20 -12.89
CA LYS A 171 14.84 19.36 -12.94
C LYS A 171 16.28 18.88 -13.05
N SER A 172 17.16 19.74 -13.56
CA SER A 172 18.60 19.45 -13.59
C SER A 172 19.20 19.47 -12.18
N VAL A 173 20.44 18.98 -12.03
CA VAL A 173 21.14 19.01 -10.75
C VAL A 173 21.46 20.45 -10.34
N GLU A 174 21.85 21.29 -11.30
CA GLU A 174 22.16 22.71 -11.08
C GLU A 174 20.93 23.50 -10.62
N GLU A 175 19.77 23.26 -11.22
CA GLU A 175 18.49 23.86 -10.83
C GLU A 175 18.00 23.41 -9.44
N SER A 176 18.45 22.23 -9.00
CA SER A 176 18.04 21.64 -7.72
C SER A 176 18.74 22.26 -6.51
N GLY A 177 19.79 23.07 -6.73
CA GLY A 177 20.50 23.83 -5.70
C GLY A 177 21.14 22.94 -4.63
N GLY A 178 20.92 23.28 -3.36
CA GLY A 178 21.48 22.58 -2.19
C GLY A 178 20.72 21.33 -1.73
N ASN A 179 19.68 20.90 -2.45
CA ASN A 179 18.87 19.76 -2.04
C ASN A 179 19.65 18.45 -2.16
N LYS A 180 19.58 17.60 -1.14
CA LYS A 180 20.16 16.25 -1.17
C LYS A 180 19.06 15.23 -1.50
N SER A 181 19.25 14.47 -2.58
CA SER A 181 18.38 13.34 -2.94
C SER A 181 19.21 12.21 -3.54
N VAL A 182 18.68 10.98 -3.48
CA VAL A 182 19.35 9.81 -4.09
C VAL A 182 19.67 10.04 -5.57
N GLN A 183 18.76 10.69 -6.31
CA GLN A 183 18.96 10.99 -7.73
C GLN A 183 20.09 11.99 -7.95
N ILE A 184 20.16 13.05 -7.13
CA ILE A 184 21.22 14.06 -7.24
C ILE A 184 22.58 13.45 -6.92
N THR A 185 22.68 12.60 -5.88
CA THR A 185 23.95 11.90 -5.57
C THR A 185 24.38 11.01 -6.73
N THR A 186 23.46 10.23 -7.30
CA THR A 186 23.78 9.34 -8.43
C THR A 186 24.16 10.12 -9.69
N ALA A 187 23.46 11.22 -10.00
CA ALA A 187 23.77 12.06 -11.15
C ALA A 187 25.17 12.69 -11.03
N LYS A 188 25.53 13.22 -9.84
CA LYS A 188 26.88 13.73 -9.57
C LYS A 188 27.93 12.64 -9.74
N ARG A 189 27.70 11.46 -9.17
CA ARG A 189 28.60 10.31 -9.33
C ARG A 189 28.75 9.87 -10.79
N LEU A 190 27.68 9.90 -11.58
CA LEU A 190 27.73 9.59 -13.02
C LEU A 190 28.51 10.64 -13.81
N ALA A 191 28.32 11.93 -13.50
CA ALA A 191 29.06 13.02 -14.12
C ALA A 191 30.56 12.89 -13.87
N ASP A 192 30.96 12.67 -12.61
CA ASP A 192 32.36 12.49 -12.21
C ASP A 192 32.98 11.22 -12.82
N PHE A 193 32.25 10.11 -12.79
CA PHE A 193 32.70 8.81 -13.29
C PHE A 193 32.87 8.77 -14.81
N LEU A 194 31.92 9.32 -15.56
CA LEU A 194 31.94 9.29 -17.03
C LEU A 194 32.62 10.53 -17.63
N GLY A 195 32.88 11.57 -16.85
CA GLY A 195 33.40 12.85 -17.32
C GLY A 195 32.42 13.62 -18.22
N VAL A 196 31.11 13.39 -18.05
CA VAL A 196 30.07 14.00 -18.90
C VAL A 196 29.19 14.94 -18.07
N ASP A 197 29.38 16.24 -18.28
CA ASP A 197 28.61 17.32 -17.63
C ASP A 197 27.11 17.30 -17.95
N SER A 198 26.69 16.62 -19.01
CA SER A 198 25.27 16.53 -19.37
C SER A 198 24.44 15.94 -18.23
N PHE A 199 25.03 15.06 -17.39
CA PHE A 199 24.38 14.51 -16.20
C PHE A 199 24.01 15.56 -15.13
N LEU A 200 24.62 16.75 -15.17
CA LEU A 200 24.36 17.85 -14.24
C LEU A 200 23.43 18.91 -14.84
N LYS A 201 23.57 19.16 -16.14
CA LYS A 201 22.92 20.25 -16.87
C LYS A 201 21.58 19.87 -17.47
N ASP A 202 21.45 18.64 -17.96
CA ASP A 202 20.24 18.20 -18.66
C ASP A 202 19.12 17.86 -17.68
N SER A 203 17.87 18.14 -18.08
CA SER A 203 16.67 17.69 -17.39
C SER A 203 16.18 16.35 -17.95
N GLY A 204 15.38 15.60 -17.18
CA GLY A 204 14.80 14.33 -17.65
C GLY A 204 15.71 13.11 -17.56
N ILE A 205 16.89 13.23 -16.96
CA ILE A 205 17.84 12.11 -16.82
C ILE A 205 17.27 11.01 -15.92
N SER A 206 17.38 9.76 -16.38
CA SER A 206 17.09 8.57 -15.57
C SER A 206 18.37 8.08 -14.88
N CYS A 207 18.38 8.11 -13.55
CA CYS A 207 19.47 7.59 -12.75
C CYS A 207 19.14 6.17 -12.30
N HIS A 208 19.93 5.19 -12.75
CA HIS A 208 19.86 3.80 -12.31
C HIS A 208 20.84 3.58 -11.15
N MET A 209 20.34 3.26 -9.96
CA MET A 209 21.15 3.17 -8.74
C MET A 209 20.89 1.93 -7.90
N LEU A 210 21.89 1.58 -7.09
CA LEU A 210 21.84 0.62 -5.99
C LEU A 210 22.21 1.34 -4.68
N ILE A 211 21.72 0.85 -3.56
CA ILE A 211 22.11 1.36 -2.23
C ILE A 211 23.22 0.47 -1.67
N ALA A 212 24.36 1.07 -1.33
CA ALA A 212 25.51 0.36 -0.79
C ALA A 212 25.50 0.28 0.74
N ASN A 213 26.14 -0.73 1.32
CA ASN A 213 26.21 -0.94 2.77
C ASN A 213 27.17 0.03 3.49
N LYS A 214 28.12 0.63 2.76
CA LYS A 214 29.11 1.58 3.27
C LYS A 214 28.94 2.96 2.61
N PRO A 215 29.40 4.06 3.26
CA PRO A 215 29.98 4.10 4.61
C PRO A 215 28.94 3.87 5.72
N HIS A 216 29.38 3.22 6.80
CA HIS A 216 28.54 2.99 7.98
C HIS A 216 28.13 4.33 8.60
N ASN A 217 26.86 4.45 9.03
CA ASN A 217 26.23 5.67 9.55
C ASN A 217 25.88 6.77 8.53
N ALA A 218 26.13 6.56 7.24
CA ALA A 218 25.70 7.50 6.21
C ALA A 218 24.24 7.30 5.81
N SER A 219 23.59 8.39 5.40
CA SER A 219 22.21 8.38 4.93
C SER A 219 22.06 7.54 3.65
N CYS A 220 20.87 6.99 3.38
CA CYS A 220 20.60 6.24 2.13
C CYS A 220 20.93 7.08 0.88
N THR A 221 20.76 8.41 0.97
CA THR A 221 21.08 9.38 -0.08
C THR A 221 22.55 9.38 -0.46
N GLU A 222 23.46 9.27 0.52
CA GLU A 222 24.91 9.30 0.30
C GLU A 222 25.46 7.94 -0.12
N ARG A 223 24.72 6.86 0.18
CA ARG A 223 25.08 5.47 -0.17
C ARG A 223 24.62 5.03 -1.56
N ALA A 224 23.98 5.91 -2.34
CA ALA A 224 23.44 5.58 -3.67
C ALA A 224 24.53 5.51 -4.75
N ILE A 225 24.79 4.34 -5.31
CA ILE A 225 25.83 4.06 -6.32
C ILE A 225 25.20 3.84 -7.69
N PRO A 226 25.70 4.45 -8.78
CA PRO A 226 25.21 4.19 -10.13
C PRO A 226 25.54 2.75 -10.57
N VAL A 227 24.54 2.03 -11.11
CA VAL A 227 24.69 0.64 -11.58
C VAL A 227 25.80 0.52 -12.64
N LYS A 228 25.99 1.55 -13.45
CA LYS A 228 26.96 1.57 -14.56
C LYS A 228 28.42 1.35 -14.12
N ILE A 229 28.74 1.54 -12.83
CA ILE A 229 30.08 1.25 -12.31
C ILE A 229 30.43 -0.25 -12.36
N PHE A 230 29.43 -1.13 -12.28
CA PHE A 230 29.66 -2.58 -12.28
C PHE A 230 30.04 -3.11 -13.66
N SER A 231 29.74 -2.37 -14.73
CA SER A 231 30.16 -2.66 -16.11
C SER A 231 31.50 -2.00 -16.49
N ALA A 232 32.10 -1.19 -15.61
CA ALA A 232 33.36 -0.50 -15.88
C ALA A 232 34.59 -1.42 -15.73
N GLU A 233 35.71 -1.00 -16.33
CA GLU A 233 37.01 -1.65 -16.16
C GLU A 233 37.44 -1.72 -14.68
N TYR A 234 38.23 -2.74 -14.35
CA TYR A 234 38.57 -3.07 -12.96
C TYR A 234 39.25 -1.90 -12.20
N GLU A 235 40.25 -1.25 -12.78
CA GLU A 235 40.97 -0.15 -12.11
C GLU A 235 40.10 1.10 -11.93
N VAL A 236 39.22 1.38 -12.89
CA VAL A 236 38.25 2.49 -12.80
C VAL A 236 37.23 2.19 -11.70
N LYS A 237 36.64 0.99 -11.72
CA LYS A 237 35.70 0.49 -10.71
C LYS A 237 36.29 0.59 -9.30
N LYS A 238 37.53 0.11 -9.12
CA LYS A 238 38.26 0.15 -7.84
C LYS A 238 38.46 1.56 -7.31
N THR A 239 38.89 2.49 -8.15
CA THR A 239 39.15 3.88 -7.75
C THR A 239 37.88 4.56 -7.25
N TRP A 240 36.80 4.48 -8.03
CA TRP A 240 35.52 5.12 -7.69
C TRP A 240 34.81 4.45 -6.52
N LEU A 241 34.79 3.12 -6.43
CA LEU A 241 34.16 2.42 -5.32
C LEU A 241 34.85 2.72 -3.99
N ARG A 242 36.19 2.78 -3.94
CA ARG A 242 36.92 3.17 -2.72
C ARG A 242 36.58 4.59 -2.29
N GLN A 243 36.46 5.51 -3.25
CA GLN A 243 36.06 6.90 -2.98
C GLN A 243 34.61 7.00 -2.48
N TRP A 244 33.66 6.34 -3.14
CA TRP A 244 32.23 6.43 -2.81
C TRP A 244 31.85 5.69 -1.52
N LEU A 245 32.50 4.56 -1.24
CA LEU A 245 32.29 3.79 -0.02
C LEU A 245 33.12 4.32 1.17
N GLN A 246 34.02 5.29 0.91
CA GLN A 246 34.97 5.85 1.87
C GLN A 246 35.83 4.76 2.55
N ASP A 247 36.26 3.77 1.76
CA ASP A 247 37.01 2.62 2.25
C ASP A 247 38.21 2.37 1.33
N SER A 248 39.37 2.91 1.70
CA SER A 248 40.61 2.72 0.95
C SER A 248 41.15 1.29 1.01
N SER A 249 40.71 0.49 2.00
CA SER A 249 41.13 -0.89 2.23
C SER A 249 40.30 -1.92 1.46
N LEU A 250 39.26 -1.49 0.75
CA LEU A 250 38.36 -2.37 0.01
C LEU A 250 39.14 -3.16 -1.07
N ASN A 251 39.05 -4.49 -0.99
CA ASN A 251 39.67 -5.43 -1.92
C ASN A 251 38.65 -6.31 -2.66
N ASP A 252 37.41 -6.40 -2.15
CA ASP A 252 36.29 -7.07 -2.81
C ASP A 252 35.42 -6.01 -3.51
N PHE A 253 35.31 -6.16 -4.83
CA PHE A 253 34.52 -5.27 -5.70
C PHE A 253 33.31 -5.98 -6.30
N ASP A 254 32.97 -7.17 -5.79
CA ASP A 254 31.75 -7.86 -6.18
C ASP A 254 30.52 -7.06 -5.75
N MET A 255 29.52 -6.99 -6.62
CA MET A 255 28.30 -6.22 -6.40
C MET A 255 27.56 -6.70 -5.14
N ARG A 256 27.54 -8.01 -4.86
CA ARG A 256 26.82 -8.57 -3.70
C ARG A 256 27.50 -8.23 -2.38
N SER A 257 28.80 -7.95 -2.38
CA SER A 257 29.53 -7.49 -1.19
C SER A 257 29.23 -6.03 -0.83
N ILE A 258 28.89 -5.23 -1.85
CA ILE A 258 28.68 -3.78 -1.75
C ILE A 258 27.21 -3.44 -1.46
N ILE A 259 26.26 -4.20 -2.00
CA ILE A 259 24.82 -3.97 -1.80
C ILE A 259 24.45 -4.02 -0.31
N ASP A 260 23.64 -3.05 0.12
CA ASP A 260 22.99 -3.06 1.45
C ASP A 260 21.76 -3.97 1.44
N TRP A 261 21.97 -5.27 1.66
CA TRP A 261 20.90 -6.25 1.73
C TRP A 261 19.89 -5.98 2.86
N ASP A 262 20.32 -5.37 3.96
CA ASP A 262 19.44 -5.06 5.09
C ASP A 262 18.48 -3.93 4.74
N TYR A 263 18.95 -2.90 3.99
CA TYR A 263 18.07 -1.87 3.45
C TYR A 263 16.94 -2.45 2.57
N TYR A 264 17.27 -3.37 1.67
CA TYR A 264 16.26 -4.01 0.81
C TYR A 264 15.35 -4.95 1.60
N LYS A 265 15.89 -5.66 2.60
CA LYS A 265 15.12 -6.48 3.54
C LYS A 265 14.10 -5.66 4.29
N ASP A 266 14.49 -4.53 4.87
CA ASP A 266 13.60 -3.66 5.65
C ASP A 266 12.46 -3.11 4.79
N ARG A 267 12.76 -2.71 3.55
CA ARG A 267 11.73 -2.25 2.61
C ARG A 267 10.74 -3.33 2.25
N LEU A 268 11.21 -4.56 2.02
CA LEU A 268 10.34 -5.70 1.73
C LEU A 268 9.51 -6.08 2.96
N CYS A 269 10.12 -6.12 4.15
CA CYS A 269 9.42 -6.34 5.42
C CYS A 269 8.32 -5.30 5.66
N ALA A 270 8.56 -4.03 5.35
CA ALA A 270 7.53 -3.00 5.45
C ALA A 270 6.34 -3.27 4.51
N VAL A 271 6.57 -3.82 3.31
CA VAL A 271 5.49 -4.26 2.42
C VAL A 271 4.73 -5.45 3.01
N PHE A 272 5.45 -6.43 3.58
CA PHE A 272 4.83 -7.59 4.23
C PHE A 272 3.99 -7.20 5.44
N GLN A 273 4.44 -6.25 6.25
CA GLN A 273 3.64 -5.71 7.35
C GLN A 273 2.33 -5.10 6.83
N LYS A 274 2.42 -4.22 5.83
CA LYS A 274 1.24 -3.51 5.28
C LYS A 274 0.24 -4.44 4.61
N LEU A 275 0.71 -5.45 3.88
CA LEU A 275 -0.13 -6.29 3.04
C LEU A 275 -0.55 -7.61 3.71
N ILE A 276 0.27 -8.13 4.63
CA ILE A 276 0.11 -9.49 5.17
C ILE A 276 -0.06 -9.44 6.68
N SER A 277 0.98 -9.06 7.44
CA SER A 277 1.01 -9.28 8.88
C SER A 277 0.01 -8.42 9.66
N ILE A 278 -0.13 -7.14 9.29
CA ILE A 278 -1.07 -6.23 9.97
C ILE A 278 -2.51 -6.62 9.61
N PRO A 279 -2.92 -6.77 8.33
CA PRO A 279 -4.26 -7.25 7.99
C PRO A 279 -4.63 -8.60 8.61
N ALA A 280 -3.67 -9.55 8.67
CA ALA A 280 -3.89 -10.84 9.34
C ALA A 280 -4.25 -10.66 10.82
N ALA A 281 -3.51 -9.80 11.55
CA ALA A 281 -3.81 -9.49 12.93
C ALA A 281 -5.19 -8.84 13.11
N TYR A 282 -5.60 -7.96 12.17
CA TYR A 282 -6.95 -7.38 12.19
C TYR A 282 -8.06 -8.40 12.00
N GLN A 283 -7.80 -9.45 11.23
CA GLN A 283 -8.73 -10.54 11.00
C GLN A 283 -8.59 -11.67 12.05
N SER A 284 -7.90 -11.41 13.17
CA SER A 284 -7.65 -12.38 14.25
C SER A 284 -6.89 -13.63 13.81
N ILE A 285 -6.02 -13.51 12.81
CA ILE A 285 -5.17 -14.58 12.29
C ILE A 285 -3.76 -14.42 12.85
N THR A 286 -3.15 -15.53 13.29
CA THR A 286 -1.77 -15.54 13.77
C THR A 286 -0.81 -15.07 12.68
N ASN A 287 0.26 -14.35 13.05
CA ASN A 287 1.21 -13.81 12.08
C ASN A 287 1.74 -14.91 11.13
N PRO A 288 1.38 -14.86 9.83
CA PRO A 288 1.72 -15.93 8.88
C PRO A 288 3.21 -15.94 8.51
N CYS A 289 3.94 -14.85 8.79
CA CYS A 289 5.39 -14.76 8.59
C CYS A 289 6.08 -14.29 9.89
N PRO A 290 6.45 -15.21 10.80
CA PRO A 290 7.08 -14.87 12.08
C PRO A 290 8.43 -14.16 11.95
N ARG A 291 9.14 -14.31 10.81
CA ARG A 291 10.41 -13.63 10.54
C ARG A 291 10.25 -12.12 10.42
N VAL A 292 9.07 -11.66 10.00
CA VAL A 292 8.74 -10.24 9.92
C VAL A 292 8.28 -9.78 11.29
N LYS A 293 9.11 -8.98 11.96
CA LYS A 293 8.74 -8.33 13.22
C LYS A 293 7.60 -7.35 12.95
N VAL A 294 6.50 -7.50 13.67
CA VAL A 294 5.38 -6.54 13.62
C VAL A 294 5.65 -5.34 14.55
N PRO A 295 5.05 -4.17 14.27
CA PRO A 295 5.17 -3.00 15.14
C PRO A 295 4.77 -3.28 16.59
N GLU A 296 5.40 -2.58 17.55
CA GLU A 296 5.16 -2.77 18.99
C GLU A 296 3.69 -2.56 19.37
N TRP A 297 3.08 -1.50 18.83
CA TRP A 297 1.69 -1.17 19.10
C TRP A 297 0.74 -2.30 18.71
N LEU A 298 1.02 -3.01 17.62
CA LEU A 298 0.19 -4.12 17.16
C LEU A 298 0.34 -5.32 18.09
N ARG A 299 1.57 -5.64 18.52
CA ARG A 299 1.81 -6.71 19.51
C ARG A 299 1.07 -6.44 20.81
N LYS A 300 1.12 -5.20 21.28
CA LYS A 300 0.40 -4.76 22.49
C LYS A 300 -1.11 -4.93 22.32
N ARG A 301 -1.70 -4.49 21.20
CA ARG A 301 -3.15 -4.65 20.94
C ARG A 301 -3.57 -6.12 20.87
N VAL A 302 -2.80 -6.97 20.19
CA VAL A 302 -3.09 -8.41 20.12
C VAL A 302 -2.99 -9.06 21.50
N ALA A 303 -2.01 -8.66 22.32
CA ALA A 303 -1.87 -9.15 23.68
C ALA A 303 -3.06 -8.73 24.57
N GLU A 304 -3.48 -7.46 24.50
CA GLU A 304 -4.65 -6.95 25.22
C GLU A 304 -5.95 -7.66 24.81
N GLN A 305 -6.10 -8.00 23.53
CA GLN A 305 -7.28 -8.74 23.03
C GLN A 305 -7.31 -10.20 23.50
N ASN A 306 -6.13 -10.83 23.62
CA ASN A 306 -6.00 -12.22 24.07
C ASN A 306 -5.92 -12.36 25.60
N ASP A 307 -5.82 -11.25 26.34
CA ASP A 307 -5.79 -11.28 27.80
C ASP A 307 -7.15 -11.72 28.37
N ARG A 308 -7.11 -12.67 29.30
CA ARG A 308 -8.29 -13.12 30.06
C ARG A 308 -8.82 -12.01 30.97
N PHE A 309 -7.94 -11.14 31.45
CA PHE A 309 -8.29 -10.08 32.39
C PHE A 309 -8.30 -8.73 31.68
N GLN A 310 -9.45 -8.38 31.10
CA GLN A 310 -9.60 -7.08 30.45
C GLN A 310 -9.69 -5.97 31.50
N GLN A 311 -8.73 -5.04 31.47
CA GLN A 311 -8.71 -3.87 32.35
C GLN A 311 -9.94 -3.01 32.06
N GLN A 312 -10.88 -2.93 33.01
CA GLN A 312 -12.02 -2.02 32.91
C GLN A 312 -11.55 -0.58 33.08
N SER A 313 -12.04 0.31 32.22
CA SER A 313 -11.75 1.76 32.32
C SER A 313 -12.20 2.27 33.69
N LEU A 314 -11.32 2.98 34.40
CA LEU A 314 -11.64 3.71 35.64
C LEU A 314 -12.83 4.67 35.47
N GLY A 315 -13.11 5.11 34.24
CA GLY A 315 -14.28 5.93 33.90
C GLY A 315 -15.63 5.26 34.15
N LEU A 316 -15.69 3.92 34.22
CA LEU A 316 -16.90 3.20 34.66
C LEU A 316 -17.23 3.49 36.13
N TRP A 317 -16.21 3.74 36.94
CA TRP A 317 -16.32 3.97 38.38
C TRP A 317 -16.40 5.45 38.75
N LEU A 318 -16.06 6.34 37.82
CA LEU A 318 -16.01 7.80 38.00
C LEU A 318 -17.21 8.55 37.39
N ARG A 319 -18.29 7.84 37.03
CA ARG A 319 -19.52 8.50 36.55
C ARG A 319 -20.17 9.31 37.68
N LYS A 320 -20.46 10.58 37.40
CA LYS A 320 -21.24 11.46 38.29
C LYS A 320 -22.63 10.84 38.45
N ALA A 321 -23.06 10.58 39.68
CA ALA A 321 -24.38 10.03 39.95
C ALA A 321 -25.46 10.97 39.40
N ASP A 322 -26.36 10.44 38.58
CA ASP A 322 -27.55 11.16 38.14
C ASP A 322 -28.50 11.31 39.35
N PRO A 323 -28.81 12.53 39.82
CA PRO A 323 -29.66 12.72 41.00
C PRO A 323 -31.13 12.29 40.79
N ALA A 324 -31.51 11.87 39.57
CA ALA A 324 -32.85 11.42 39.22
C ALA A 324 -33.02 9.88 39.18
N ALA A 325 -31.94 9.10 39.34
CA ALA A 325 -32.02 7.65 39.34
C ALA A 325 -32.06 7.11 40.78
N GLY A 326 -33.21 6.58 41.19
CA GLY A 326 -33.37 5.92 42.49
C GLY A 326 -32.42 4.71 42.67
N PRO A 327 -32.21 4.25 43.92
CA PRO A 327 -31.27 3.20 44.25
C PRO A 327 -31.77 1.85 43.72
N GLY A 328 -31.41 1.51 42.48
CA GLY A 328 -31.80 0.24 41.85
C GLY A 328 -31.72 0.18 40.33
N ALA A 329 -31.50 1.30 39.62
CA ALA A 329 -31.57 1.34 38.15
C ALA A 329 -30.23 1.14 37.40
N ASN A 330 -29.20 0.54 38.01
CA ASN A 330 -27.92 0.25 37.34
C ASN A 330 -27.97 -1.06 36.50
N GLY A 331 -29.09 -1.32 35.81
CA GLY A 331 -29.32 -2.57 35.09
C GLY A 331 -29.07 -2.55 33.57
N ALA A 332 -28.82 -1.38 32.97
CA ALA A 332 -28.65 -1.30 31.51
C ALA A 332 -27.57 -0.26 31.15
N ALA A 333 -26.31 -0.57 31.44
CA ALA A 333 -25.20 0.25 30.99
C ALA A 333 -24.74 -0.21 29.59
N GLN A 334 -24.99 0.65 28.60
CA GLN A 334 -24.32 0.64 27.32
C GLN A 334 -22.80 0.73 27.58
N GLU A 335 -22.05 -0.30 27.16
CA GLU A 335 -20.59 -0.38 27.36
C GLU A 335 -19.90 0.88 26.81
N PRO A 336 -18.98 1.52 27.56
CA PRO A 336 -18.12 2.56 27.00
C PRO A 336 -17.32 1.95 25.85
N GLY A 337 -17.38 2.59 24.68
CA GLY A 337 -16.91 2.06 23.41
C GLY A 337 -15.57 1.33 23.53
N LYS A 338 -15.63 0.01 23.41
CA LYS A 338 -14.47 -0.86 23.25
C LYS A 338 -13.60 -0.27 22.14
N ARG A 339 -12.32 -0.05 22.38
CA ARG A 339 -11.33 0.07 21.30
C ARG A 339 -11.15 -1.32 20.69
N LYS A 340 -12.22 -1.84 20.08
CA LYS A 340 -12.12 -3.01 19.22
C LYS A 340 -11.16 -2.64 18.11
N LEU A 341 -10.33 -3.58 17.70
CA LEU A 341 -9.85 -3.55 16.31
C LEU A 341 -11.11 -3.55 15.45
N VAL A 342 -11.49 -2.38 14.97
CA VAL A 342 -12.57 -2.25 14.01
C VAL A 342 -12.07 -2.92 12.75
N ASP A 343 -12.92 -3.75 12.13
CA ASP A 343 -12.54 -4.47 10.94
C ASP A 343 -12.08 -3.45 9.88
N LEU A 344 -11.00 -3.73 9.16
CA LEU A 344 -10.43 -2.76 8.22
C LEU A 344 -11.47 -2.38 7.13
N GLU A 345 -12.43 -3.28 6.90
CA GLU A 345 -13.58 -3.16 6.00
C GLU A 345 -14.67 -2.21 6.52
N ASP A 346 -14.78 -2.01 7.82
CA ASP A 346 -15.77 -1.11 8.47
C ASP A 346 -15.25 0.34 8.57
N LEU A 347 -13.98 0.56 8.23
CA LEU A 347 -13.28 1.83 8.30
C LEU A 347 -12.95 2.44 6.92
N ALA A 348 -13.18 1.68 5.84
CA ALA A 348 -12.81 2.02 4.46
C ALA A 348 -13.86 2.86 3.73
#